data_AF-A0A930TKL3-F1
#
_entry.id   AF-A0A930TKL3-F1
#
_cell.length_a   1.000
_cell.length_b   1.000
_cell.length_c   1.000
_cell.angle_alpha   90.00
_cell.angle_beta   90.00
_cell.angle_gamma   90.00
#
_symmetry.space_group_name_H-M   'P 1'
#
loop_
_entity.id
_entity.type
_entity.pdbx_description
1 polymer ?
#
loop_
_entity_poly.entity_id
_entity_poly.type
_entity_poly.pdbx_seq_one_letter_code
_entity_poly.pdbx_strand_id
1 'polypeptide(L)'
;MPQTLLAPLQQGKSGDAATAQDGRRSSQIRELQNLVEWRRKFVDDGVRLSNRITDVLKGYYPQVLEWFRDKNTLVFCDFLTQYPTLEAAQQAEPETLNQFSISHRFRYTKTNSRRVEKIKAATPLTSDRGIIEPSQMIVKALASQLRTLLLSIEQLNHKIEQLFAQMPDTDLFAA
;
A
#
# COMPACT_ATOMS: atom_id res chain seq x y z
N MET A 1 15.31 61.03 52.05
CA MET A 1 15.64 60.40 50.75
C MET A 1 17.01 59.74 50.88
N PRO A 2 17.31 58.58 50.27
CA PRO A 2 16.49 57.63 49.49
C PRO A 2 16.40 56.23 50.18
N GLN A 3 15.32 55.44 50.07
CA GLN A 3 14.88 54.55 48.97
C GLN A 3 15.94 53.59 48.42
N THR A 4 15.62 52.28 48.42
CA THR A 4 15.90 51.17 47.45
C THR A 4 15.85 49.85 48.24
N LEU A 5 15.26 48.71 47.86
CA LEU A 5 14.22 48.27 46.94
C LEU A 5 14.00 46.78 47.29
N LEU A 6 12.75 46.34 47.37
CA LEU A 6 12.32 44.95 47.51
C LEU A 6 12.39 44.25 46.14
N ALA A 7 12.96 43.04 46.02
CA ALA A 7 12.55 42.02 45.03
C ALA A 7 13.24 40.66 45.24
N PRO A 8 12.61 39.54 44.84
CA PRO A 8 12.80 38.24 45.47
C PRO A 8 13.58 37.20 44.63
N LEU A 9 13.95 36.13 45.34
CA LEU A 9 14.40 34.81 44.88
C LEU A 9 14.04 34.47 43.42
N GLN A 10 15.07 34.39 42.56
CA GLN A 10 14.97 33.65 41.29
C GLN A 10 15.11 32.15 41.55
N GLN A 11 13.99 31.45 41.70
CA GLN A 11 13.87 30.04 41.35
C GLN A 11 12.90 29.95 40.16
N GLY A 12 13.38 29.48 39.01
CA GLY A 12 12.51 29.22 37.85
C GLY A 12 13.19 29.40 36.50
N LYS A 13 14.11 28.49 36.13
CA LYS A 13 14.50 28.30 34.71
C LYS A 13 14.75 26.84 34.32
N SER A 14 14.82 25.90 35.25
CA SER A 14 15.12 24.48 34.96
C SER A 14 13.89 23.59 34.76
N GLY A 15 12.68 24.05 35.13
CA GLY A 15 11.44 23.28 35.03
C GLY A 15 10.81 23.25 33.64
N ASP A 16 10.70 24.41 32.96
CA ASP A 16 9.92 24.54 31.71
C ASP A 16 10.45 23.70 30.54
N ALA A 17 11.77 23.53 30.44
CA ALA A 17 12.38 22.73 29.36
C ALA A 17 12.07 21.23 29.51
N ALA A 18 12.04 20.71 30.74
CA ALA A 18 11.74 19.31 31.01
C ALA A 18 10.25 18.99 30.76
N THR A 19 9.34 19.87 31.20
CA THR A 19 7.89 19.71 30.99
C THR A 19 7.50 19.83 29.52
N ALA A 20 8.16 20.73 28.76
CA ALA A 20 7.96 20.85 27.32
C ALA A 20 8.49 19.63 26.55
N GLN A 21 9.63 19.08 26.98
CA GLN A 21 10.20 17.86 26.41
C GLN A 21 9.31 16.63 26.66
N ASP A 22 8.71 16.53 27.86
CA ASP A 22 7.78 15.46 28.24
C ASP A 22 6.45 15.54 27.48
N GLY A 23 5.88 16.74 27.36
CA GLY A 23 4.69 17.00 26.52
C GLY A 23 4.93 16.68 25.04
N ARG A 24 6.12 17.00 24.51
CA ARG A 24 6.53 16.66 23.14
C ARG A 24 6.64 15.15 22.95
N ARG A 25 7.31 14.43 23.85
CA ARG A 25 7.40 12.96 23.82
C ARG A 25 6.02 12.31 23.84
N SER A 26 5.14 12.77 24.72
CA SER A 26 3.75 12.31 24.82
C SER A 26 2.98 12.49 23.50
N SER A 27 3.20 13.60 22.78
CA SER A 27 2.58 13.85 21.48
C SER A 27 3.12 12.94 20.37
N GLN A 28 4.44 12.71 20.31
CA GLN A 28 5.08 11.84 19.32
C GLN A 28 4.65 10.37 19.48
N ILE A 29 4.49 9.90 20.72
CA ILE A 29 3.95 8.56 21.01
C ILE A 29 2.51 8.43 20.51
N ARG A 30 1.65 9.42 20.76
CA ARG A 30 0.26 9.41 20.25
C ARG A 30 0.20 9.46 18.72
N GLU A 31 1.06 10.25 18.07
CA GLU A 31 1.16 10.29 16.61
C GLU A 31 1.54 8.90 16.06
N LEU A 32 2.58 8.28 16.62
CA LEU A 32 3.03 6.95 16.22
C LEU A 32 1.93 5.89 16.41
N GLN A 33 1.24 5.89 17.56
CA GLN A 33 0.12 4.98 17.84
C GLN A 33 -0.98 5.11 16.79
N ASN A 34 -1.42 6.33 16.50
CA ASN A 34 -2.44 6.57 15.48
C ASN A 34 -2.02 6.07 14.10
N LEU A 35 -0.77 6.33 13.69
CA LEU A 35 -0.26 5.89 12.38
C LEU A 35 -0.21 4.37 12.28
N VAL A 36 0.26 3.67 13.32
CA VAL A 36 0.33 2.21 13.37
C VAL A 36 -1.07 1.59 13.33
N GLU A 37 -2.03 2.16 14.06
CA GLU A 37 -3.42 1.72 14.04
C GLU A 37 -4.05 1.87 12.65
N TRP A 38 -3.88 3.03 12.02
CA TRP A 38 -4.39 3.26 10.66
C TRP A 38 -3.73 2.36 9.63
N ARG A 39 -2.41 2.15 9.73
CA ARG A 39 -1.70 1.18 8.88
C ARG A 39 -2.33 -0.21 8.98
N ARG A 40 -2.62 -0.69 10.20
CA ARG A 40 -3.27 -1.99 10.39
C ARG A 40 -4.65 -2.04 9.71
N LYS A 41 -5.48 -1.01 9.92
CA LYS A 41 -6.80 -0.92 9.28
C LYS A 41 -6.70 -0.97 7.74
N PHE A 42 -5.74 -0.24 7.16
CA PHE A 42 -5.54 -0.22 5.71
C PHE A 42 -5.03 -1.55 5.17
N VAL A 43 -4.19 -2.27 5.91
CA VAL A 43 -3.79 -3.64 5.54
C VAL A 43 -5.03 -4.55 5.49
N ASP A 44 -5.90 -4.50 6.49
CA ASP A 44 -7.13 -5.29 6.52
C ASP A 44 -8.09 -4.92 5.38
N ASP A 45 -8.21 -3.63 5.07
CA ASP A 45 -8.99 -3.13 3.93
C ASP A 45 -8.41 -3.61 2.58
N GLY A 46 -7.08 -3.66 2.46
CA GLY A 46 -6.40 -4.20 1.28
C GLY A 46 -6.72 -5.68 1.07
N VAL A 47 -6.72 -6.46 2.14
CA VAL A 47 -7.16 -7.87 2.08
C VAL A 47 -8.61 -7.97 1.63
N ARG A 48 -9.52 -7.19 2.21
CA ARG A 48 -10.95 -7.17 1.81
C ARG A 48 -11.13 -6.84 0.34
N LEU A 49 -10.46 -5.80 -0.16
CA LEU A 49 -10.52 -5.39 -1.56
C LEU A 49 -9.96 -6.48 -2.49
N SER A 50 -8.80 -7.05 -2.16
CA SER A 50 -8.21 -8.12 -2.98
C SER A 50 -9.10 -9.36 -3.07
N ASN A 51 -9.80 -9.72 -1.99
CA ASN A 51 -10.78 -10.79 -1.97
C ASN A 51 -11.99 -10.46 -2.85
N ARG A 52 -12.51 -9.23 -2.78
CA ARG A 52 -13.63 -8.80 -3.62
C ARG A 52 -13.27 -8.79 -5.11
N ILE A 53 -12.07 -8.32 -5.46
CA ILE A 53 -11.54 -8.41 -6.82
C ILE A 53 -11.48 -9.88 -7.27
N THR A 54 -10.95 -10.74 -6.42
CA THR A 54 -10.84 -12.19 -6.69
C THR A 54 -12.20 -12.82 -6.96
N ASP A 55 -13.21 -12.47 -6.18
CA ASP A 55 -14.57 -12.98 -6.33
C ASP A 55 -15.17 -12.60 -7.69
N VAL A 56 -15.07 -11.32 -8.08
CA VAL A 56 -15.54 -10.86 -9.39
C VAL A 56 -14.78 -11.56 -10.53
N LEU A 57 -13.45 -11.67 -10.42
CA LEU A 57 -12.62 -12.32 -11.44
C LEU A 57 -12.97 -13.79 -11.65
N LYS A 58 -13.34 -14.54 -10.60
CA LYS A 58 -13.80 -15.94 -10.75
C LYS A 58 -15.02 -16.06 -11.68
N GLY A 59 -15.85 -15.02 -11.77
CA GLY A 59 -17.05 -15.00 -12.59
C GLY A 59 -16.82 -14.81 -14.10
N TYR A 60 -15.65 -14.30 -14.52
CA TYR A 60 -15.43 -14.02 -15.95
C TYR A 60 -13.99 -14.17 -16.45
N TYR A 61 -12.99 -14.01 -15.57
CA TYR A 61 -11.56 -14.01 -15.90
C TYR A 61 -10.73 -14.72 -14.82
N PRO A 62 -10.98 -16.01 -14.54
CA PRO A 62 -10.32 -16.73 -13.44
C PRO A 62 -8.82 -16.98 -13.68
N GLN A 63 -8.37 -17.01 -14.94
CA GLN A 63 -7.00 -17.40 -15.33
C GLN A 63 -5.94 -16.45 -14.73
N VAL A 64 -6.27 -15.15 -14.62
CA VAL A 64 -5.36 -14.15 -14.03
C VAL A 64 -5.01 -14.48 -12.58
N LEU A 65 -5.88 -15.19 -11.85
CA LEU A 65 -5.67 -15.55 -10.45
C LEU A 65 -4.53 -16.56 -10.27
N GLU A 66 -4.22 -17.34 -11.32
CA GLU A 66 -3.09 -18.28 -11.35
C GLU A 66 -1.77 -17.60 -11.71
N TRP A 67 -1.83 -16.48 -12.43
CA TRP A 67 -0.62 -15.76 -12.86
C TRP A 67 -0.01 -14.96 -11.71
N PHE A 68 -0.85 -14.52 -10.77
CA PHE A 68 -0.46 -13.73 -9.61
C PHE A 68 -0.62 -14.51 -8.31
N ARG A 69 0.51 -14.86 -7.68
CA ARG A 69 0.53 -15.51 -6.36
C ARG A 69 -0.11 -14.61 -5.31
N ASP A 70 0.34 -13.35 -5.26
CA ASP A 70 -0.19 -12.32 -4.37
C ASP A 70 -1.04 -11.33 -5.18
N LYS A 71 -2.23 -11.04 -4.65
CA LYS A 71 -3.28 -10.22 -5.27
C LYS A 71 -3.46 -8.89 -4.54
N ASN A 72 -2.72 -8.68 -3.44
CA ASN A 72 -2.71 -7.43 -2.70
C ASN A 72 -1.44 -6.62 -3.04
N THR A 73 -1.17 -6.43 -4.33
CA THR A 73 0.05 -5.78 -4.82
C THR A 73 -0.26 -4.71 -5.87
N LEU A 74 0.59 -3.69 -5.97
CA LEU A 74 0.47 -2.64 -6.98
C LEU A 74 0.49 -3.24 -8.40
N VAL A 75 1.38 -4.20 -8.63
CA VAL A 75 1.54 -4.88 -9.93
C VAL A 75 0.24 -5.57 -10.37
N PHE A 76 -0.45 -6.23 -9.44
CA PHE A 76 -1.74 -6.85 -9.75
C PHE A 76 -2.79 -5.81 -10.12
N CYS A 77 -2.82 -4.68 -9.40
CA CYS A 77 -3.74 -3.58 -9.71
C CYS A 77 -3.46 -2.95 -11.08
N ASP A 78 -2.18 -2.69 -11.37
CA ASP A 78 -1.74 -2.09 -12.62
C ASP A 78 -2.04 -3.04 -13.81
N PHE A 79 -1.82 -4.35 -13.62
CA PHE A 79 -2.15 -5.36 -14.63
C PHE A 79 -3.65 -5.39 -14.94
N LEU A 80 -4.51 -5.42 -13.93
CA LEU A 80 -5.96 -5.42 -14.12
C LEU A 80 -6.51 -4.11 -14.69
N THR A 81 -5.82 -3.00 -14.42
CA THR A 81 -6.19 -1.69 -14.98
C THR A 81 -5.91 -1.66 -16.48
N GLN A 82 -4.78 -2.24 -16.90
CA GLN A 82 -4.34 -2.29 -18.29
C GLN A 82 -5.01 -3.42 -19.10
N TYR A 83 -5.21 -4.58 -18.48
CA TYR A 83 -5.73 -5.81 -19.09
C TYR A 83 -6.87 -6.40 -18.24
N PRO A 84 -8.04 -5.75 -18.23
CA PRO A 84 -9.15 -6.17 -17.35
C PRO A 84 -9.88 -7.43 -17.85
N THR A 85 -9.59 -7.90 -19.07
CA THR A 85 -10.17 -9.10 -19.67
C THR A 85 -9.07 -10.00 -20.23
N LEU A 86 -9.39 -11.29 -20.40
CA LEU A 86 -8.47 -12.24 -21.05
C LEU A 86 -8.16 -11.80 -22.49
N GLU A 87 -9.17 -11.37 -23.24
CA GLU A 87 -9.02 -10.88 -24.61
C GLU A 87 -8.03 -9.70 -24.68
N ALA A 88 -8.16 -8.71 -23.78
CA ALA A 88 -7.25 -7.58 -23.73
C ALA A 88 -5.79 -8.03 -23.46
N ALA A 89 -5.60 -9.00 -22.57
CA ALA A 89 -4.28 -9.58 -22.31
C ALA A 89 -3.75 -10.39 -23.51
N GLN A 90 -4.63 -11.07 -24.25
CA GLN A 90 -4.27 -11.86 -25.43
C GLN A 90 -3.98 -11.00 -26.66
N GLN A 91 -4.59 -9.82 -26.80
CA GLN A 91 -4.30 -8.90 -27.90
C GLN A 91 -3.01 -8.11 -27.67
N ALA A 92 -2.52 -8.02 -26.43
CA ALA A 92 -1.27 -7.35 -26.13
C ALA A 92 -0.07 -8.02 -26.81
N GLU A 93 0.83 -7.22 -27.37
CA GLU A 93 2.08 -7.73 -27.95
C GLU A 93 2.91 -8.44 -26.87
N PRO A 94 3.52 -9.61 -27.18
CA PRO A 94 4.41 -10.32 -26.26
C PRO A 94 5.50 -9.42 -25.66
N GLU A 95 6.00 -8.48 -26.45
CA GLU A 95 7.00 -7.50 -26.00
C GLU A 95 6.43 -6.54 -24.96
N THR A 96 5.20 -6.04 -25.12
CA THR A 96 4.54 -5.19 -24.13
C THR A 96 4.29 -5.92 -22.80
N LEU A 97 3.86 -7.19 -22.86
CA LEU A 97 3.69 -8.03 -21.67
C LEU A 97 5.03 -8.30 -20.96
N ASN A 98 6.10 -8.48 -21.73
CA ASN A 98 7.45 -8.62 -21.18
C ASN A 98 7.94 -7.31 -20.54
N GLN A 99 7.73 -6.16 -21.19
CA GLN A 99 8.08 -4.85 -20.65
C GLN A 99 7.31 -4.56 -19.35
N PHE A 100 6.01 -4.86 -19.30
CA PHE A 100 5.21 -4.78 -18.08
C PHE A 100 5.82 -5.63 -16.94
N SER A 101 6.26 -6.85 -17.26
CA SER A 101 6.87 -7.76 -16.28
C SER A 101 8.23 -7.26 -15.76
N ILE A 102 9.02 -6.63 -16.64
CA ILE A 102 10.33 -6.04 -16.28
C ILE A 102 10.15 -4.80 -15.40
N SER A 103 9.26 -3.88 -15.80
CA SER A 103 9.06 -2.60 -15.12
C SER A 103 8.56 -2.76 -13.68
N HIS A 104 7.74 -3.79 -13.43
CA HIS A 104 7.20 -4.06 -12.11
C HIS A 104 8.10 -4.98 -11.24
N ARG A 105 9.37 -5.19 -11.65
CA ARG A 105 10.35 -6.08 -10.99
C ARG A 105 9.74 -7.44 -10.65
N PHE A 106 8.90 -7.97 -11.54
CA PHE A 106 8.31 -9.29 -11.38
C PHE A 106 9.45 -10.31 -11.35
N ARG A 107 9.74 -10.86 -10.17
CA ARG A 107 10.98 -11.59 -9.83
C ARG A 107 11.10 -12.96 -10.51
N TYR A 108 10.91 -13.07 -11.84
CA TYR A 108 10.92 -14.36 -12.55
C TYR A 108 11.28 -14.20 -14.03
N THR A 109 12.49 -13.72 -14.33
CA THR A 109 12.99 -13.53 -15.71
C THR A 109 13.06 -14.83 -16.52
N LYS A 110 13.22 -16.01 -15.90
CA LYS A 110 13.15 -17.32 -16.58
C LYS A 110 11.72 -17.82 -16.86
N THR A 111 10.69 -17.08 -16.43
CA THR A 111 9.29 -17.54 -16.44
C THR A 111 8.36 -16.62 -17.24
N ASN A 112 8.86 -15.50 -17.78
CA ASN A 112 8.05 -14.54 -18.53
C ASN A 112 7.55 -15.10 -19.87
N SER A 113 8.40 -15.75 -20.67
CA SER A 113 7.97 -16.38 -21.94
C SER A 113 6.88 -17.43 -21.71
N ARG A 114 7.06 -18.30 -20.72
CA ARG A 114 6.07 -19.31 -20.32
C ARG A 114 4.75 -18.69 -19.83
N ARG A 115 4.78 -17.49 -19.24
CA ARG A 115 3.56 -16.77 -18.84
C ARG A 115 2.86 -16.17 -20.04
N VAL A 116 3.58 -15.53 -20.95
CA VAL A 116 2.99 -15.01 -22.20
C VAL A 116 2.33 -16.16 -22.97
N GLU A 117 3.00 -17.31 -23.07
CA GLU A 117 2.40 -18.52 -23.65
C GLU A 117 1.12 -18.94 -22.91
N LYS A 118 1.12 -18.98 -21.58
CA LYS A 118 -0.08 -19.29 -20.78
C LYS A 118 -1.22 -18.29 -21.02
N ILE A 119 -0.92 -17.00 -21.17
CA ILE A 119 -1.92 -15.96 -21.46
C ILE A 119 -2.50 -16.20 -22.85
N LYS A 120 -1.66 -16.41 -23.86
CA LYS A 120 -2.06 -16.63 -25.25
C LYS A 120 -2.83 -17.95 -25.43
N ALA A 121 -2.49 -18.98 -24.68
CA ALA A 121 -3.14 -20.30 -24.73
C ALA A 121 -4.38 -20.41 -23.82
N ALA A 122 -4.64 -19.42 -22.96
CA ALA A 122 -5.78 -19.49 -22.04
C ALA A 122 -7.12 -19.44 -22.78
N THR A 123 -8.07 -20.26 -22.33
CA THR A 123 -9.43 -20.30 -22.86
C THR A 123 -10.34 -19.41 -22.01
N PRO A 124 -11.18 -18.53 -22.59
CA PRO A 124 -12.10 -17.71 -21.83
C PRO A 124 -13.11 -18.57 -21.05
N LEU A 125 -13.47 -18.12 -19.84
CA LEU A 125 -14.52 -18.79 -19.05
C LEU A 125 -15.90 -18.57 -19.67
N THR A 126 -16.13 -17.37 -20.18
CA THR A 126 -17.36 -16.96 -20.84
C THR A 126 -17.04 -15.97 -21.96
N SER A 127 -17.92 -15.90 -22.95
CA SER A 127 -17.95 -14.87 -23.99
C SER A 127 -19.18 -13.96 -23.85
N ASP A 128 -19.95 -14.13 -22.78
CA ASP A 128 -21.14 -13.32 -22.51
C ASP A 128 -20.75 -11.88 -22.14
N ARG A 129 -21.05 -10.96 -23.06
CA ARG A 129 -20.80 -9.53 -22.87
C ARG A 129 -21.58 -8.94 -21.70
N GLY A 130 -22.76 -9.47 -21.39
CA GLY A 130 -23.57 -9.05 -20.25
C GLY A 130 -22.91 -9.33 -18.90
N ILE A 131 -21.95 -10.27 -18.87
CA ILE A 131 -21.12 -10.55 -17.70
C ILE A 131 -19.80 -9.78 -17.78
N ILE A 132 -19.12 -9.82 -18.93
CA ILE A 132 -17.77 -9.29 -19.09
C ILE A 132 -17.74 -7.77 -18.91
N GLU A 133 -18.61 -7.03 -19.61
CA GLU A 133 -18.61 -5.57 -19.63
C GLU A 133 -18.78 -4.94 -18.25
N PRO A 134 -19.81 -5.31 -17.45
CA PRO A 134 -19.92 -4.77 -16.09
C PRO A 134 -18.78 -5.26 -15.18
N SER A 135 -18.36 -6.53 -15.30
CA SER A 135 -17.31 -7.08 -14.44
C SER A 135 -15.97 -6.38 -14.64
N GLN A 136 -15.58 -6.08 -15.88
CA GLN A 136 -14.34 -5.34 -16.14
C GLN A 136 -14.37 -3.92 -15.55
N MET A 137 -15.53 -3.24 -15.59
CA MET A 137 -15.67 -1.92 -14.97
C MET A 137 -15.51 -2.00 -13.45
N ILE A 138 -16.16 -2.98 -12.82
CA ILE A 138 -16.08 -3.20 -11.37
C ILE A 138 -14.64 -3.54 -10.96
N VAL A 139 -13.98 -4.46 -11.66
CA VAL A 139 -12.59 -4.85 -11.37
C VAL A 139 -11.65 -3.65 -11.47
N LYS A 140 -11.75 -2.82 -12.51
CA LYS A 140 -10.92 -1.61 -12.64
C LYS A 140 -11.14 -0.62 -11.50
N ALA A 141 -12.40 -0.42 -11.08
CA ALA A 141 -12.72 0.46 -9.97
C ALA A 141 -12.15 -0.05 -8.64
N LEU A 142 -12.28 -1.35 -8.37
CA LEU A 142 -11.73 -1.98 -7.16
C LEU A 142 -10.20 -2.01 -7.16
N ALA A 143 -9.57 -2.29 -8.31
CA ALA A 143 -8.12 -2.25 -8.47
C ALA A 143 -7.56 -0.84 -8.22
N SER A 144 -8.25 0.20 -8.68
CA SER A 144 -7.86 1.60 -8.44
C SER A 144 -7.94 1.97 -6.95
N GLN A 145 -8.96 1.48 -6.24
CA GLN A 145 -9.08 1.66 -4.79
C GLN A 145 -7.95 0.93 -4.04
N LEU A 146 -7.71 -0.33 -4.39
CA LEU A 146 -6.65 -1.14 -3.79
C LEU A 146 -5.28 -0.50 -4.00
N ARG A 147 -5.00 -0.03 -5.22
CA ARG A 147 -3.77 0.67 -5.56
C ARG A 147 -3.55 1.90 -4.69
N THR A 148 -4.57 2.73 -4.54
CA THR A 148 -4.51 3.93 -3.68
C THR A 148 -4.20 3.56 -2.23
N LEU A 149 -4.88 2.54 -1.71
CA LEU A 149 -4.70 2.07 -0.34
C LEU A 149 -3.28 1.53 -0.10
N LEU A 150 -2.73 0.75 -1.04
CA LEU A 150 -1.36 0.25 -0.97
C LEU A 150 -0.33 1.39 -0.93
N LEU A 151 -0.52 2.43 -1.74
CA LEU A 151 0.34 3.63 -1.71
C LEU A 151 0.23 4.37 -0.37
N SER A 152 -0.98 4.48 0.20
CA SER A 152 -1.16 5.08 1.52
C SER A 152 -0.50 4.26 2.62
N ILE A 153 -0.51 2.92 2.54
CA ILE A 153 0.22 2.05 3.49
C ILE A 153 1.73 2.35 3.43
N GLU A 154 2.30 2.47 2.24
CA GLU A 154 3.73 2.81 2.09
C GLU A 154 4.07 4.19 2.65
N GLN A 155 3.19 5.18 2.46
CA GLN A 155 3.35 6.50 3.08
C GLN A 155 3.31 6.43 4.61
N LEU A 156 2.38 5.65 5.18
CA LEU A 156 2.30 5.41 6.62
C LEU A 156 3.56 4.71 7.14
N ASN A 157 4.04 3.67 6.44
CA ASN A 157 5.28 2.96 6.79
C ASN A 157 6.45 3.93 6.86
N HIS A 158 6.65 4.76 5.83
CA HIS A 158 7.75 5.71 5.79
C HIS A 158 7.67 6.74 6.92
N LYS A 159 6.46 7.27 7.20
CA LYS A 159 6.26 8.22 8.30
C LYS A 159 6.48 7.58 9.67
N ILE A 160 6.04 6.33 9.86
CA ILE A 160 6.29 5.54 11.07
C ILE A 160 7.80 5.36 11.29
N GLU A 161 8.54 4.93 10.27
CA GLU A 161 10.00 4.75 10.32
C GLU A 161 10.71 6.06 10.68
N GLN A 162 10.36 7.17 10.01
CA GLN A 162 10.93 8.49 10.28
C GLN A 162 10.68 8.98 11.70
N LEU A 163 9.45 8.80 12.21
CA LEU A 163 9.11 9.20 13.58
C LEU A 163 9.83 8.33 14.60
N PHE A 164 9.85 7.01 14.37
CA PHE A 164 10.50 6.07 15.26
C PHE A 164 12.00 6.37 15.39
N ALA A 165 12.70 6.61 14.28
CA ALA A 165 14.14 6.94 14.27
C ALA A 165 14.50 8.25 15.00
N GLN A 166 13.53 9.13 15.24
CA GLN A 166 13.72 10.39 16.00
C GLN A 166 13.48 10.21 17.50
N MET A 167 13.06 9.02 17.95
CA MET A 167 12.75 8.76 19.35
C MET A 167 14.02 8.35 20.13
N PRO A 168 14.16 8.78 21.39
CA PRO A 168 15.34 8.47 22.20
C PRO A 168 15.56 6.98 22.47
N ASP A 169 14.51 6.14 22.38
CA ASP A 169 14.59 4.70 22.66
C ASP A 169 14.82 3.84 21.40
N THR A 170 15.12 4.44 20.24
CA THR A 170 15.32 3.70 18.98
C THR A 170 16.41 2.63 19.12
N ASP A 171 17.49 2.95 19.83
CA ASP A 171 18.65 2.07 20.04
C ASP A 171 18.27 0.78 20.79
N LEU A 172 17.19 0.82 21.58
CA LEU A 172 16.70 -0.34 22.34
C LEU A 172 16.01 -1.38 21.45
N PHE A 173 15.64 -1.01 20.23
CA PHE A 173 14.90 -1.84 19.26
C PHE A 173 15.66 -2.08 17.94
N ALA A 174 16.93 -1.66 17.85
CA ALA A 174 17.74 -1.75 16.63
C ALA A 174 18.54 -3.08 16.48
N ALA A 175 18.18 -4.13 17.23
CA ALA A 175 18.86 -5.43 17.27
C ALA A 175 18.34 -6.44 16.24
#